data_AF-A0A6G3WJU8-F1
#
_entry.id   AF-A0A6G3WJU8-F1
#
_cell.length_a   1.000
_cell.length_b   1.000
_cell.length_c   1.000
_cell.angle_alpha   90.00
_cell.angle_beta   90.00
_cell.angle_gamma   90.00
#
_symmetry.space_group_name_H-M   'P 1'
#
loop_
_entity.id
_entity.type
_entity.pdbx_description
1 polymer ?
#
loop_
_entity_poly.entity_id
_entity_poly.type
_entity_poly.pdbx_seq_one_letter_code
_entity_poly.pdbx_strand_id
1 'polypeptide(L)' 'MALFGNAHTINPATAQQDYARLLGQGEQVHAAFLLIRDTILFTDRRLILVDKQGITGKKTEYHSVPYRSITHFAVETAGT' A
#
# COMPACT_ATOMS: atom_id res chain seq x y z
N MET A 1 -20.48 10.01 -3.99
CA MET A 1 -19.81 9.17 -2.97
C MET A 1 -18.30 9.41 -3.13
N ALA A 2 -17.82 10.54 -2.61
CA ALA A 2 -16.43 10.96 -2.77
C ALA A 2 -15.59 10.32 -1.67
N LEU A 3 -14.91 9.22 -2.00
CA LEU A 3 -13.94 8.52 -1.16
C LEU A 3 -12.52 9.08 -1.34
N PHE A 4 -12.39 10.38 -1.65
CA PHE A 4 -11.10 11.06 -1.59
C PHE A 4 -10.80 11.45 -0.14
N GLY A 5 -10.55 10.44 0.70
CA GLY A 5 -9.89 10.66 1.97
C GLY A 5 -8.42 10.95 1.70
N ASN A 6 -7.90 12.04 2.27
CA ASN A 6 -6.50 12.45 2.13
C ASN A 6 -5.57 11.24 2.29
N ALA A 7 -4.73 10.97 1.29
CA ALA A 7 -3.67 9.98 1.41
C ALA A 7 -2.62 10.52 2.39
N HIS A 8 -2.45 9.83 3.52
CA HIS A 8 -1.44 10.19 4.51
C HIS A 8 -0.18 9.36 4.27
N THR A 9 0.97 10.01 4.17
CA THR A 9 2.26 9.29 4.10
C THR A 9 2.55 8.67 5.46
N ILE A 10 2.89 7.39 5.46
CA ILE A 10 3.36 6.66 6.65
C ILE A 10 4.89 6.65 6.60
N ASN A 11 5.55 6.79 7.75
CA ASN A 11 6.99 6.62 7.83
C ASN A 11 7.38 5.19 7.34
N PRO A 12 8.25 5.05 6.34
CA PRO A 12 8.65 3.75 5.81
C PRO A 12 9.24 2.81 6.86
N ALA A 13 9.99 3.34 7.85
CA ALA A 13 10.56 2.52 8.93
C ALA A 13 9.49 1.96 9.87
N THR A 14 8.43 2.74 10.15
CA THR A 14 7.28 2.25 10.92
C THR A 14 6.53 1.19 10.13
N ALA A 15 6.26 1.44 8.84
CA ALA A 15 5.61 0.46 7.97
C ALA A 15 6.43 -0.84 7.82
N GLN A 16 7.77 -0.74 7.76
CA GLN A 16 8.68 -1.89 7.74
C GLN A 16 8.46 -2.79 8.97
N GLN A 17 8.31 -2.17 10.15
CA GLN A 17 8.10 -2.90 11.41
C GLN A 17 6.69 -3.50 11.49
N ASP A 18 5.66 -2.70 11.19
CA ASP A 18 4.26 -3.11 11.28
C ASP A 18 3.94 -4.29 10.34
N TYR A 19 4.54 -4.29 9.15
CA TYR A 19 4.30 -5.29 8.12
C TYR A 19 5.43 -6.31 7.97
N ALA A 20 6.39 -6.35 8.89
CA ALA A 20 7.58 -7.22 8.81
C ALA A 20 7.27 -8.70 8.51
N ARG A 21 6.13 -9.21 8.99
CA ARG A 21 5.70 -10.60 8.77
C ARG A 21 5.22 -10.89 7.34
N LEU A 22 4.86 -9.86 6.57
CA LEU A 22 4.44 -9.97 5.16
C LEU A 22 5.62 -9.84 4.19
N LEU A 23 6.71 -9.24 4.67
CA LEU A 23 7.90 -8.97 3.88
C LEU A 23 8.76 -10.22 3.78
N GLY A 24 9.34 -10.44 2.60
CA GLY A 24 10.35 -11.44 2.39
C GLY A 24 11.65 -11.08 3.12
N GLN A 25 12.54 -12.05 3.27
CA GLN A 25 13.85 -11.81 3.89
C GLN A 25 14.60 -10.68 3.15
N GLY A 26 14.95 -9.64 3.89
CA GLY A 26 15.65 -8.46 3.36
C GLY A 26 14.84 -7.59 2.40
N GLU A 27 13.53 -7.81 2.27
CA GLU A 27 12.64 -6.91 1.54
C GLU A 27 12.45 -5.60 2.33
N GLN A 28 12.59 -4.46 1.66
CA GLN A 28 12.60 -3.13 2.27
C GLN A 28 11.45 -2.28 1.76
N VAL A 29 10.73 -1.61 2.65
CA VAL A 29 9.69 -0.63 2.35
C VAL A 29 10.34 0.71 2.03
N HIS A 30 10.10 1.21 0.82
CA HIS A 30 10.56 2.53 0.37
C HIS A 30 9.53 3.63 0.63
N ALA A 31 8.25 3.33 0.43
CA ALA A 31 7.17 4.26 0.69
C ALA A 31 5.93 3.52 1.18
N ALA A 32 5.14 4.19 2.01
CA ALA A 32 3.91 3.66 2.53
C ALA A 32 2.86 4.78 2.61
N PHE A 33 1.64 4.48 2.17
CA PHE A 33 0.52 5.42 2.16
C PHE A 33 -0.70 4.80 2.81
N LEU A 34 -1.34 5.55 3.69
CA LEU A 34 -2.64 5.20 4.26
C LEU A 34 -3.72 5.96 3.50
N LEU A 35 -4.63 5.23 2.86
CA LEU A 35 -5.84 5.76 2.25
C LEU A 35 -7.03 5.34 3.11
N ILE A 36 -7.50 6.25 3.97
CA ILE A 36 -8.60 6.01 4.92
C ILE A 36 -8.31 4.82 5.86
N ARG A 37 -8.57 3.59 5.40
CA ARG A 37 -8.34 2.33 6.12
C ARG A 37 -7.32 1.43 5.44
N ASP A 38 -7.06 1.64 4.16
CA ASP A 38 -6.24 0.78 3.33
C ASP A 38 -4.81 1.28 3.31
N THR A 39 -3.85 0.37 3.29
CA THR A 39 -2.43 0.71 3.21
C THR A 39 -1.84 0.25 1.89
N ILE A 40 -1.11 1.14 1.23
CA ILE A 40 -0.32 0.84 0.04
C ILE A 40 1.15 0.89 0.43
N LEU A 41 1.86 -0.23 0.25
CA LEU A 41 3.29 -0.35 0.52
C LEU A 41 4.03 -0.50 -0.80
N PHE A 42 5.04 0.34 -1.02
CA PHE A 42 6.00 0.20 -2.09
C PHE A 42 7.29 -0.36 -1.51
N THR A 43 7.61 -1.61 -1.84
CA THR A 43 8.87 -2.24 -1.43
C THR A 43 9.94 -2.12 -2.52
N ASP A 44 11.11 -2.72 -2.32
CA ASP A 44 12.14 -2.92 -3.35
C ASP A 44 11.76 -3.99 -4.39
N ARG A 45 10.68 -4.78 -4.16
CA ARG A 45 10.31 -5.94 -4.98
C ARG A 45 8.91 -5.87 -5.58
N ARG A 46 7.95 -5.30 -4.86
CA ARG A 46 6.52 -5.35 -5.20
C ARG A 46 5.73 -4.22 -4.55
N LEU A 47 4.57 -3.96 -5.13
CA LEU A 47 3.49 -3.23 -4.49
C LEU A 47 2.71 -4.20 -3.59
N ILE A 48 2.36 -3.77 -2.37
CA ILE A 48 1.47 -4.52 -1.48
C ILE A 48 0.29 -3.63 -1.11
N LEU A 49 -0.93 -4.10 -1.39
CA LEU A 49 -2.17 -3.47 -1.00
C LEU A 49 -2.73 -4.23 0.21
N VAL A 50 -3.04 -3.49 1.28
CA VAL A 50 -3.62 -4.01 2.51
C VAL A 50 -4.99 -3.37 2.69
N ASP A 51 -6.05 -4.12 2.40
CA ASP A 51 -7.44 -3.67 2.54
C ASP A 51 -8.06 -4.26 3.80
N LYS A 52 -8.61 -3.40 4.66
CA LYS A 52 -9.35 -3.80 5.87
C LYS A 52 -10.84 -3.83 5.59
N GLN A 53 -11.34 -5.01 5.23
CA GLN A 53 -12.73 -5.25 4.86
C GLN A 53 -13.67 -5.47 6.06
N GLY A 54 -14.94 -5.11 5.85
CA GLY A 54 -16.05 -5.38 6.77
C GLY A 54 -16.28 -4.29 7.82
N ILE A 55 -17.43 -4.37 8.49
CA ILE A 55 -17.86 -3.37 9.49
C ILE A 55 -16.95 -3.38 10.71
N THR A 56 -16.45 -4.56 11.10
CA THR A 56 -15.55 -4.73 12.26
C THR A 56 -14.06 -4.61 11.91
N GLY A 57 -13.71 -4.50 10.62
CA GLY A 57 -12.32 -4.43 10.15
C GLY A 57 -11.47 -5.68 10.44
N LYS A 58 -12.09 -6.80 10.84
CA LYS A 58 -11.37 -8.04 11.19
C LYS A 58 -10.87 -8.83 9.99
N LYS A 59 -11.48 -8.62 8.82
CA LYS A 59 -11.04 -9.26 7.58
C LYS A 59 -10.01 -8.35 6.93
N THR A 60 -8.82 -8.87 6.68
CA THR A 60 -7.78 -8.12 5.95
C THR A 60 -7.40 -8.90 4.71
N GLU A 61 -7.47 -8.23 3.57
CA GLU A 61 -6.97 -8.73 2.30
C GLU A 61 -5.57 -8.16 2.04
N TYR A 62 -4.65 -9.03 1.62
CA TYR A 62 -3.28 -8.68 1.28
C TYR A 62 -3.03 -9.05 -0.18
N HIS A 63 -2.90 -8.05 -1.03
CA HIS A 63 -2.67 -8.24 -2.46
C HIS A 63 -1.25 -7.79 -2.83
N SER A 64 -0.41 -8.74 -3.22
CA SER A 64 0.96 -8.49 -3.68
C SER A 64 1.04 -8.45 -5.20
N VAL A 65 1.53 -7.35 -5.76
CA VAL A 65 1.78 -7.17 -7.19
C VAL A 65 3.28 -6.95 -7.42
N PRO A 66 4.02 -7.98 -7.88
CA PRO A 66 5.42 -7.82 -8.27
C PRO A 66 5.59 -6.71 -9.32
N TYR A 67 6.63 -5.88 -9.20
CA TYR A 67 6.82 -4.81 -10.19
C TYR A 67 7.03 -5.38 -11.61
N ARG A 68 7.67 -6.53 -11.74
CA ARG A 68 7.86 -7.22 -13.03
C ARG A 68 6.56 -7.62 -13.74
N SER A 69 5.44 -7.71 -13.03
CA SER A 69 4.12 -8.01 -13.62
C SER A 69 3.33 -6.76 -14.02
N ILE A 70 3.81 -5.57 -13.65
CA ILE A 70 3.21 -4.30 -14.08
C ILE A 70 3.76 -3.97 -15.47
N THR A 71 2.98 -4.28 -16.51
CA THR A 71 3.39 -4.08 -17.90
C THR A 71 3.06 -2.69 -18.44
N HIS A 72 2.20 -1.94 -17.75
CA HIS A 72 1.79 -0.59 -18.15
C HIS A 72 1.37 0.24 -16.94
N PHE A 73 1.62 1.56 -16.99
CA PHE A 73 1.12 2.54 -16.04
C PHE A 73 0.83 3.85 -16.77
N ALA A 74 -0.12 4.62 -16.23
CA ALA A 74 -0.46 5.96 -16.70
C ALA A 74 -0.65 6.86 -15.48
N VAL A 75 -0.30 8.14 -15.62
CA VAL A 75 -0.49 9.16 -14.59
C VAL A 75 -1.19 10.33 -15.25
N GLU A 76 -2.33 10.72 -14.69
CA GLU A 76 -3.08 11.90 -15.10
C GLU A 76 -3.04 12.93 -13.96
N THR A 77 -2.62 14.15 -14.27
CA THR A 77 -2.52 15.24 -13.31
C THR A 77 -3.84 15.99 -13.24
N ALA A 78 -4.20 16.50 -12.06
CA ALA A 78 -5.32 17.44 -11.95
C ALA A 78 -5.06 18.65 -12.87
N GLY A 79 -6.04 18.98 -13.72
CA GLY A 79 -6.05 20.24 -14.45
C GLY A 79 -6.27 21.40 -13.49
N THR A 80 -5.60 22.52 -13.74
CA THR A 80 -5.86 23.81 -13.09
C THR A 80 -7.28 24.30 -13.30
#